data_AF-A0A9C8E168-F1
#
_entry.id   AF-A0A9C8E168-F1
#
_cell.length_a   1.000
_cell.length_b   1.000
_cell.length_c   1.000
_cell.angle_alpha   90.00
_cell.angle_beta   90.00
_cell.angle_gamma   90.00
#
_symmetry.space_group_name_H-M   'P 1'
#
loop_
_entity.id
_entity.type
_entity.pdbx_description
1 polymer ?
#
loop_
_entity_poly.entity_id
_entity_poly.type
_entity_poly.pdbx_seq_one_letter_code
_entity_poly.pdbx_strand_id
1 'polypeptide(L)'
;LENGSDPVEFVIARDAIAIIVNLENPIEHLTLQQISAIYSGAINNWKEVGGEDRPIVRLSRETNSGTHVYFLEEVIRLGEKDNQTLFAQNTLLLPSSEGIGAEIRQNPNAIGYDGLGYVNDDMKVIGVALADGKPYIFPSAMTVNNDQYPIARDLYMYTNGEPEGVIKEYLDWILSSEAQEIVTELGFVPITK
;
A
#
# COMPACT_ATOMS: atom_id res chain seq x y z
N LEU A 1 -22.31 17.42 -7.63
CA LEU A 1 -21.84 18.12 -6.41
C LEU A 1 -22.88 19.21 -6.11
N GLU A 2 -23.73 19.00 -5.11
CA GLU A 2 -24.94 19.81 -4.82
C GLU A 2 -24.80 20.76 -3.62
N ASN A 3 -23.62 20.87 -3.00
CA ASN A 3 -23.43 21.59 -1.72
C ASN A 3 -22.64 22.91 -1.79
N GLY A 4 -22.41 23.47 -2.98
CA GLY A 4 -21.72 24.77 -3.11
C GLY A 4 -20.22 24.77 -2.79
N SER A 5 -19.60 23.59 -2.73
CA SER A 5 -18.15 23.42 -2.60
C SER A 5 -17.49 23.26 -3.98
N ASP A 6 -16.34 23.90 -4.18
CA ASP A 6 -15.48 23.77 -5.37
C ASP A 6 -14.16 23.11 -4.95
N PRO A 7 -14.11 21.77 -4.76
CA PRO A 7 -12.94 21.13 -4.21
C PRO A 7 -11.73 21.23 -5.16
N VAL A 8 -10.62 21.76 -4.66
CA VAL A 8 -9.32 21.75 -5.34
C VAL A 8 -8.43 20.70 -4.68
N GLU A 9 -7.82 19.84 -5.51
CA GLU A 9 -7.00 18.70 -5.07
C GLU A 9 -5.51 19.02 -5.21
N PHE A 10 -4.73 18.67 -4.17
CA PHE A 10 -3.28 18.84 -4.15
C PHE A 10 -2.62 17.53 -3.78
N VAL A 11 -1.76 17.00 -4.66
CA VAL A 11 -0.85 15.90 -4.31
C VAL A 11 0.24 16.46 -3.40
N ILE A 12 0.33 15.94 -2.18
CA ILE A 12 1.29 16.43 -1.17
C ILE A 12 2.44 15.46 -0.91
N ALA A 13 2.24 14.18 -1.21
CA ALA A 13 3.19 13.09 -1.08
C ALA A 13 2.66 11.89 -1.88
N ARG A 14 3.46 10.84 -1.95
CA ARG A 14 3.08 9.53 -2.48
C ARG A 14 3.36 8.46 -1.45
N ASP A 15 2.63 7.36 -1.57
CA ASP A 15 2.74 6.20 -0.70
C ASP A 15 2.89 4.94 -1.55
N ALA A 16 3.77 4.04 -1.13
CA ALA A 16 3.85 2.69 -1.69
C ALA A 16 3.23 1.73 -0.68
N ILE A 17 2.25 0.95 -1.10
CA ILE A 17 1.70 -0.10 -0.25
C ILE A 17 2.56 -1.35 -0.41
N ALA A 18 3.50 -1.51 0.52
CA ALA A 18 4.41 -2.63 0.55
C ALA A 18 3.67 -3.91 0.95
N ILE A 19 3.94 -5.00 0.24
CA ILE A 19 3.56 -6.35 0.67
C ILE A 19 4.64 -6.86 1.60
N ILE A 20 4.25 -7.27 2.80
CA ILE A 20 5.16 -7.68 3.86
C ILE A 20 4.84 -9.08 4.36
N VAL A 21 5.90 -9.83 4.66
CA VAL A 21 5.86 -11.16 5.26
C VAL A 21 6.90 -11.26 6.38
N ASN A 22 6.82 -12.32 7.16
CA ASN A 22 7.84 -12.64 8.16
C ASN A 22 9.21 -12.89 7.50
N LEU A 23 10.30 -12.56 8.18
CA LEU A 23 11.68 -12.80 7.72
C LEU A 23 11.98 -14.28 7.40
N GLU A 24 11.32 -15.22 8.07
CA GLU A 24 11.47 -16.67 7.85
C GLU A 24 10.62 -17.22 6.69
N ASN A 25 9.73 -16.42 6.12
CA ASN A 25 8.97 -16.85 4.95
C ASN A 25 9.92 -16.85 3.73
N PRO A 26 10.02 -17.91 2.91
CA PRO A 26 10.98 -17.98 1.80
C PRO A 26 10.53 -17.25 0.53
N ILE A 27 9.29 -16.75 0.47
CA ILE A 27 8.79 -16.02 -0.70
C ILE A 27 9.50 -14.68 -0.82
N GLU A 28 10.07 -14.38 -1.98
CA GLU A 28 10.74 -13.11 -2.27
C GLU A 28 9.92 -12.21 -3.20
N HIS A 29 9.07 -12.82 -4.03
CA HIS A 29 8.41 -12.14 -5.14
C HIS A 29 7.01 -12.67 -5.36
N LEU A 30 6.08 -11.78 -5.72
CA LEU A 30 4.72 -12.12 -6.12
C LEU A 30 4.25 -11.23 -7.27
N THR A 31 3.38 -11.75 -8.13
CA THR A 31 2.65 -10.93 -9.10
C THR A 31 1.40 -10.32 -8.46
N LEU A 32 0.89 -9.23 -9.02
CA LEU A 32 -0.34 -8.59 -8.53
C LEU A 32 -1.53 -9.56 -8.55
N GLN A 33 -1.59 -10.44 -9.55
CA GLN A 33 -2.60 -11.49 -9.68
C GLN A 33 -2.46 -12.54 -8.57
N GLN A 34 -1.24 -12.93 -8.21
CA GLN A 34 -1.01 -13.82 -7.07
C GLN A 34 -1.43 -13.17 -5.76
N ILE A 35 -1.14 -11.87 -5.55
CA ILE A 35 -1.57 -11.14 -4.36
C ILE A 35 -3.10 -11.08 -4.29
N SER A 36 -3.77 -10.73 -5.39
CA SER A 36 -5.24 -10.76 -5.49
C SER A 36 -5.80 -12.16 -5.16
N ALA A 37 -5.22 -13.21 -5.75
CA ALA A 37 -5.63 -14.60 -5.51
C ALA A 37 -5.39 -15.04 -4.05
N ILE A 38 -4.29 -14.59 -3.43
CA ILE A 38 -4.04 -14.80 -2.01
C ILE A 38 -5.13 -14.12 -1.20
N TYR A 39 -5.34 -12.81 -1.36
CA TYR A 39 -6.26 -12.05 -0.50
C TYR A 39 -7.75 -12.35 -0.74
N SER A 40 -8.12 -12.87 -1.91
CA SER A 40 -9.48 -13.38 -2.19
C SER A 40 -9.72 -14.80 -1.67
N GLY A 41 -8.66 -15.53 -1.31
CA GLY A 41 -8.75 -16.91 -0.84
C GLY A 41 -8.78 -17.94 -1.96
N ALA A 42 -8.42 -17.57 -3.19
CA ALA A 42 -8.18 -18.53 -4.27
C ALA A 42 -6.88 -19.32 -4.05
N ILE A 43 -5.84 -18.66 -3.52
CA ILE A 43 -4.58 -19.28 -3.08
C ILE A 43 -4.56 -19.27 -1.55
N ASN A 44 -4.44 -20.43 -0.91
CA ASN A 44 -4.49 -20.57 0.56
C ASN A 44 -3.24 -21.17 1.19
N ASN A 45 -2.29 -21.61 0.38
CA ASN A 45 -1.06 -22.25 0.84
C ASN A 45 0.14 -21.69 0.08
N TRP A 46 1.23 -21.46 0.80
CA TRP A 46 2.46 -20.89 0.25
C TRP A 46 3.06 -21.74 -0.87
N LYS A 47 2.85 -23.06 -0.89
CA LYS A 47 3.33 -23.94 -1.97
C LYS A 47 2.75 -23.62 -3.34
N GLU A 48 1.56 -23.01 -3.38
CA GLU A 48 0.88 -22.64 -4.63
C GLU A 48 1.59 -21.47 -5.34
N VAL A 49 2.46 -20.75 -4.62
CA VAL A 49 3.30 -19.66 -5.14
C VAL A 49 4.79 -19.96 -5.00
N GLY A 50 5.16 -21.25 -4.89
CA GLY A 50 6.56 -21.70 -4.84
C GLY A 50 7.21 -21.69 -3.45
N GLY A 51 6.43 -21.50 -2.40
CA GLY A 51 6.89 -21.58 -1.01
C GLY A 51 6.78 -22.99 -0.41
N GLU A 52 6.83 -23.05 0.91
CA GLU A 52 6.66 -24.28 1.67
C GLU A 52 5.19 -24.72 1.77
N ASP A 53 4.93 -25.99 2.08
CA ASP A 53 3.57 -26.49 2.35
C ASP A 53 3.06 -26.01 3.71
N ARG A 54 2.66 -24.73 3.75
CA ARG A 54 2.17 -24.03 4.93
C ARG A 54 0.95 -23.18 4.58
N PRO A 55 -0.06 -23.09 5.46
CA PRO A 55 -1.21 -22.23 5.23
C PRO A 55 -0.81 -20.75 5.18
N ILE A 56 -1.63 -19.92 4.53
CA ILE A 56 -1.45 -18.46 4.50
C ILE A 56 -2.35 -17.81 5.54
N VAL A 57 -1.79 -16.93 6.38
CA VAL A 57 -2.54 -16.05 7.29
C VAL A 57 -2.56 -14.64 6.69
N ARG A 58 -3.74 -14.12 6.35
CA ARG A 58 -3.88 -12.81 5.68
C ARG A 58 -4.19 -11.73 6.71
N LEU A 59 -3.45 -10.64 6.66
CA LEU A 59 -3.65 -9.49 7.53
C LEU A 59 -4.11 -8.29 6.70
N SER A 60 -5.08 -7.56 7.20
CA SER A 60 -5.61 -6.36 6.55
C SER A 60 -5.99 -5.34 7.61
N ARG A 61 -6.01 -4.05 7.25
CA ARG A 61 -6.58 -3.03 8.14
C ARG A 61 -8.10 -3.20 8.24
N GLU A 62 -8.70 -2.70 9.31
CA GLU A 62 -10.15 -2.59 9.43
C GLU A 62 -10.77 -1.81 8.25
N THR A 63 -12.06 -2.06 7.98
CA THR A 63 -12.76 -1.58 6.77
C THR A 63 -12.93 -0.07 6.69
N ASN A 64 -12.69 0.65 7.79
CA ASN A 64 -12.69 2.12 7.84
C ASN A 64 -11.33 2.73 7.45
N SER A 65 -10.32 1.91 7.14
CA SER A 65 -9.02 2.38 6.68
C SER A 65 -9.03 2.69 5.18
N GLY A 66 -8.53 3.87 4.80
CA GLY A 66 -8.33 4.21 3.40
C GLY A 66 -7.38 3.24 2.68
N THR A 67 -6.40 2.65 3.38
CA THR A 67 -5.53 1.62 2.80
C THR A 67 -6.29 0.31 2.55
N HIS A 68 -7.26 -0.05 3.39
CA HIS A 68 -8.13 -1.21 3.14
C HIS A 68 -8.96 -1.02 1.86
N VAL A 69 -9.57 0.15 1.70
CA VAL A 69 -10.37 0.49 0.52
C VAL A 69 -9.51 0.47 -0.74
N TYR A 70 -8.36 1.17 -0.70
CA TYR A 70 -7.42 1.19 -1.81
C TYR A 70 -6.93 -0.22 -2.19
N PHE A 71 -6.56 -1.05 -1.22
CA PHE A 71 -6.09 -2.41 -1.48
C PHE A 71 -7.19 -3.30 -2.07
N LEU A 72 -8.44 -3.13 -1.63
CA LEU A 72 -9.57 -3.82 -2.22
C LEU A 72 -9.74 -3.45 -3.70
N GLU A 73 -9.67 -2.17 -4.03
CA GLU A 73 -9.94 -1.64 -5.37
C GLU A 73 -8.77 -1.91 -6.34
N GLU A 74 -7.56 -1.55 -5.95
CA GLU A 74 -6.40 -1.58 -6.85
C GLU A 74 -5.67 -2.93 -6.85
N VAL A 75 -5.72 -3.68 -5.75
CA VAL A 75 -4.98 -4.96 -5.64
C VAL A 75 -5.91 -6.15 -5.78
N ILE A 76 -6.95 -6.27 -4.96
CA ILE A 76 -7.84 -7.44 -5.01
C ILE A 76 -8.67 -7.43 -6.28
N ARG A 77 -9.20 -6.27 -6.66
CA ARG A 77 -9.98 -6.10 -7.89
C ARG A 77 -9.12 -5.70 -9.09
N LEU A 78 -7.80 -5.61 -8.94
CA LEU A 78 -6.85 -5.31 -10.01
C LEU A 78 -7.14 -3.98 -10.75
N GLY A 79 -7.74 -3.00 -10.06
CA GLY A 79 -8.15 -1.72 -10.66
C GLY A 79 -9.36 -1.83 -11.61
N GLU A 80 -10.01 -3.00 -11.67
CA GLU A 80 -11.15 -3.25 -12.56
C GLU A 80 -12.47 -2.87 -11.86
N LYS A 81 -13.14 -1.82 -12.35
CA LYS A 81 -14.37 -1.29 -11.74
C LYS A 81 -15.52 -2.30 -11.63
N ASP A 82 -15.62 -3.22 -12.58
CA ASP A 82 -16.68 -4.24 -12.62
C ASP A 82 -16.33 -5.49 -11.79
N ASN A 83 -15.08 -5.63 -11.34
CA ASN A 83 -14.65 -6.77 -10.55
C ASN A 83 -15.22 -6.69 -9.12
N GLN A 84 -15.99 -7.71 -8.75
CA GLN A 84 -16.68 -7.79 -7.46
C GLN A 84 -15.93 -8.64 -6.43
N THR A 85 -14.66 -8.99 -6.69
CA THR A 85 -13.85 -9.76 -5.75
C THR A 85 -13.73 -9.03 -4.42
N LEU A 86 -13.78 -9.81 -3.34
CA LEU A 86 -13.69 -9.33 -1.95
C LEU A 86 -12.53 -10.05 -1.24
N PHE A 87 -12.12 -9.49 -0.11
CA PHE A 87 -11.25 -10.19 0.83
C PHE A 87 -11.84 -11.55 1.23
N ALA A 88 -10.97 -12.55 1.42
CA ALA A 88 -11.32 -13.83 1.99
C ALA A 88 -11.92 -13.64 3.39
N GLN A 89 -12.95 -14.42 3.72
CA GLN A 89 -13.65 -14.33 5.01
C GLN A 89 -12.75 -14.57 6.23
N ASN A 90 -11.63 -15.27 6.04
CA ASN A 90 -10.65 -15.56 7.09
C ASN A 90 -9.49 -14.55 7.13
N THR A 91 -9.61 -13.40 6.47
CA THR A 91 -8.64 -12.30 6.59
C THR A 91 -8.76 -11.68 7.99
N LEU A 92 -7.65 -11.59 8.72
CA LEU A 92 -7.61 -10.97 10.03
C LEU A 92 -7.58 -9.44 9.87
N LEU A 93 -8.61 -8.77 10.39
CA LEU A 93 -8.71 -7.31 10.39
C LEU A 93 -8.05 -6.75 11.64
N LEU A 94 -7.07 -5.86 11.47
CA LEU A 94 -6.28 -5.28 12.54
C LEU A 94 -6.48 -3.76 12.61
N PRO A 95 -6.57 -3.18 13.82
CA PRO A 95 -6.96 -1.78 13.99
C PRO A 95 -5.85 -0.80 13.57
N SER A 96 -4.58 -1.23 13.57
CA SER A 96 -3.42 -0.37 13.33
C SER A 96 -2.36 -1.04 12.46
N SER A 97 -1.51 -0.20 11.86
CA SER A 97 -0.29 -0.61 11.14
C SER A 97 0.66 -1.41 12.03
N GLU A 98 0.89 -0.95 13.27
CA GLU A 98 1.67 -1.71 14.26
C GLU A 98 1.05 -3.08 14.59
N GLY A 99 -0.28 -3.21 14.54
CA GLY A 99 -0.93 -4.50 14.71
C GLY A 99 -0.54 -5.49 13.61
N ILE A 100 -0.53 -5.04 12.35
CA ILE A 100 -0.05 -5.85 11.22
C ILE A 100 1.42 -6.22 11.44
N GLY A 101 2.27 -5.24 11.74
CA GLY A 101 3.69 -5.45 11.98
C GLY A 101 3.98 -6.47 13.09
N ALA A 102 3.29 -6.36 14.22
CA ALA A 102 3.46 -7.27 15.35
C ALA A 102 3.13 -8.73 15.00
N GLU A 103 2.07 -8.97 14.24
CA GLU A 103 1.69 -10.32 13.79
C GLU A 103 2.69 -10.83 12.73
N ILE A 104 3.11 -9.99 11.79
CA ILE A 104 4.11 -10.35 10.77
C ILE A 104 5.41 -10.82 11.43
N ARG A 105 5.89 -10.14 12.47
CA ARG A 105 7.13 -10.55 13.18
C ARG A 105 7.02 -11.91 13.86
N GLN A 106 5.83 -12.30 14.30
CA GLN A 106 5.62 -13.50 15.14
C GLN A 106 5.13 -14.71 14.33
N ASN A 107 4.63 -14.50 13.12
CA ASN A 107 3.94 -15.53 12.35
C ASN A 107 4.60 -15.74 10.96
N PRO A 108 5.41 -16.80 10.79
CA PRO A 108 6.04 -17.16 9.52
C PRO A 108 5.06 -17.38 8.34
N ASN A 109 3.80 -17.64 8.65
CA ASN A 109 2.75 -17.88 7.67
C ASN A 109 2.00 -16.60 7.24
N ALA A 110 2.26 -15.47 7.92
CA ALA A 110 1.51 -14.25 7.71
C ALA A 110 1.97 -13.47 6.47
N ILE A 111 1.00 -12.88 5.78
CA ILE A 111 1.16 -11.86 4.76
C ILE A 111 0.29 -10.67 5.14
N GLY A 112 0.87 -9.48 5.04
CA GLY A 112 0.22 -8.20 5.30
C GLY A 112 0.57 -7.19 4.22
N TYR A 113 -0.02 -6.01 4.35
CA TYR A 113 0.33 -4.85 3.55
C TYR A 113 0.26 -3.59 4.39
N ASP A 114 1.15 -2.64 4.12
CA ASP A 114 1.12 -1.32 4.78
C ASP A 114 1.81 -0.25 3.93
N GLY A 115 1.60 1.01 4.26
CA GLY A 115 2.37 2.11 3.67
C GLY A 115 3.86 1.96 4.00
N LEU A 116 4.74 2.29 3.06
CA LEU A 116 6.19 2.05 3.15
C LEU A 116 6.80 2.67 4.42
N GLY A 117 6.29 3.83 4.87
CA GLY A 117 6.74 4.48 6.10
C GLY A 117 6.47 3.71 7.40
N TYR A 118 5.66 2.65 7.37
CA TYR A 118 5.40 1.77 8.53
C TYR A 118 6.19 0.46 8.49
N VAL A 119 6.96 0.22 7.43
CA VAL A 119 7.74 -1.02 7.28
C VAL A 119 9.13 -0.84 7.88
N ASN A 120 9.46 -1.68 8.86
CA ASN A 120 10.76 -1.72 9.49
C ASN A 120 11.61 -2.88 8.95
N ASP A 121 12.90 -2.90 9.30
CA ASP A 121 13.89 -3.90 8.89
C ASP A 121 13.66 -5.30 9.49
N ASP A 122 12.78 -5.40 10.49
CA ASP A 122 12.34 -6.64 11.12
C ASP A 122 11.20 -7.35 10.36
N MET A 123 10.84 -6.86 9.17
CA MET A 123 9.85 -7.43 8.26
C MET A 123 10.45 -7.59 6.86
N LYS A 124 10.03 -8.62 6.13
CA LYS A 124 10.49 -8.82 4.76
C LYS A 124 9.51 -8.22 3.77
N VAL A 125 10.00 -7.33 2.91
CA VAL A 125 9.24 -6.77 1.79
C VAL A 125 9.30 -7.72 0.60
N ILE A 126 8.15 -7.94 -0.04
CA ILE A 126 8.03 -8.74 -1.26
C ILE A 126 8.15 -7.84 -2.49
N GLY A 127 8.99 -8.23 -3.45
CA GLY A 127 9.05 -7.59 -4.77
C GLY A 127 7.79 -7.92 -5.59
N VAL A 128 7.14 -6.89 -6.14
CA VAL A 128 5.86 -7.05 -6.84
C VAL A 128 6.01 -6.83 -8.33
N ALA A 129 5.51 -7.76 -9.13
CA ALA A 129 5.36 -7.58 -10.58
C ALA A 129 3.90 -7.26 -10.93
N LEU A 130 3.70 -6.36 -11.90
CA LEU A 130 2.36 -5.99 -12.38
C LEU A 130 1.59 -7.19 -12.98
N ALA A 131 2.31 -8.09 -13.64
CA ALA A 131 1.77 -9.29 -14.28
C ALA A 131 2.84 -10.36 -14.44
N ASP A 132 2.43 -11.59 -14.77
CA ASP A 132 3.35 -12.68 -15.10
C ASP A 132 4.31 -12.27 -16.24
N GLY A 133 5.60 -12.55 -16.06
CA GLY A 133 6.66 -12.19 -17.00
C GLY A 133 7.08 -10.72 -16.99
N LYS A 134 6.53 -9.88 -16.09
CA LYS A 134 7.01 -8.51 -15.83
C LYS A 134 8.09 -8.51 -14.75
N PRO A 135 8.96 -7.48 -14.70
CA PRO A 135 9.96 -7.37 -13.65
C PRO A 135 9.30 -7.24 -12.26
N TYR A 136 9.91 -7.87 -11.27
CA TYR A 136 9.56 -7.66 -9.86
C TYR A 136 10.23 -6.38 -9.38
N ILE A 137 9.42 -5.48 -8.83
CA ILE A 137 9.85 -4.16 -8.39
C ILE A 137 9.64 -4.06 -6.88
N PHE A 138 10.66 -3.62 -6.15
CA PHE A 138 10.54 -3.28 -4.73
C PHE A 138 10.02 -1.84 -4.57
N PRO A 139 9.24 -1.56 -3.51
CA PRO A 139 8.78 -0.21 -3.22
C PRO A 139 9.97 0.67 -2.79
N SER A 140 10.06 1.86 -3.37
CA SER A 140 11.03 2.90 -3.01
C SER A 140 10.56 4.25 -3.54
N ALA A 141 11.11 5.35 -3.04
CA ALA A 141 10.82 6.68 -3.58
C ALA A 141 11.09 6.76 -5.09
N MET A 142 12.20 6.16 -5.55
CA MET A 142 12.56 6.13 -6.97
C MET A 142 11.57 5.32 -7.81
N THR A 143 11.20 4.10 -7.37
CA THR A 143 10.31 3.23 -8.15
C THR A 143 8.88 3.74 -8.18
N VAL A 144 8.44 4.46 -7.14
CA VAL A 144 7.15 5.15 -7.11
C VAL A 144 7.16 6.39 -8.00
N ASN A 145 8.18 7.25 -7.90
CA ASN A 145 8.21 8.49 -8.69
C ASN A 145 8.40 8.25 -10.19
N ASN A 146 8.88 7.08 -10.59
CA ASN A 146 9.01 6.66 -11.98
C ASN A 146 7.86 5.74 -12.46
N ASP A 147 6.77 5.61 -11.69
CA ASP A 147 5.60 4.78 -12.01
C ASP A 147 5.93 3.29 -12.26
N GLN A 148 6.98 2.77 -11.60
CA GLN A 148 7.44 1.39 -11.76
C GLN A 148 6.83 0.44 -10.73
N TYR A 149 6.60 0.89 -9.50
CA TYR A 149 6.02 0.06 -8.45
C TYR A 149 4.48 -0.01 -8.63
N PRO A 150 3.88 -1.21 -8.73
CA PRO A 150 2.48 -1.35 -9.16
C PRO A 150 1.45 -0.99 -8.08
N ILE A 151 1.86 -0.87 -6.81
CA ILE A 151 0.94 -0.60 -5.70
C ILE A 151 1.32 0.73 -5.04
N ALA A 152 1.13 1.82 -5.78
CA ALA A 152 1.45 3.16 -5.31
C ALA A 152 0.27 4.11 -5.51
N ARG A 153 0.12 5.06 -4.59
CA ARG A 153 -0.95 6.08 -4.64
C ARG A 153 -0.40 7.45 -4.28
N ASP A 154 -1.06 8.47 -4.83
CA ASP A 154 -0.90 9.83 -4.36
C ASP A 154 -1.62 10.00 -3.00
N LEU A 155 -1.06 10.89 -2.16
CA LEU A 155 -1.68 11.37 -0.94
C LEU A 155 -2.12 12.81 -1.16
N TYR A 156 -3.37 13.09 -0.83
CA TYR A 156 -4.02 14.35 -1.20
C TYR A 156 -4.37 15.21 0.01
N MET A 157 -4.30 16.53 -0.20
CA MET A 157 -5.07 17.51 0.57
C MET A 157 -6.11 18.17 -0.36
N TYR A 158 -7.25 18.54 0.22
CA TYR A 158 -8.33 19.20 -0.51
C TYR A 158 -8.65 20.55 0.14
N THR A 159 -8.88 21.57 -0.68
CA THR A 159 -9.41 22.87 -0.24
C THR A 159 -10.74 23.17 -0.92
N ASN A 160 -11.53 24.07 -0.33
CA ASN A 160 -12.74 24.57 -0.97
C ASN A 160 -12.42 25.86 -1.74
N GLY A 161 -12.22 25.74 -3.04
CA GLY A 161 -11.68 26.76 -3.91
C GLY A 161 -10.16 26.85 -3.81
N GLU A 162 -9.59 27.78 -4.58
CA GLU A 162 -8.17 28.10 -4.55
C GLU A 162 -7.76 28.57 -3.14
N PRO A 163 -6.66 28.06 -2.57
CA PRO A 163 -6.24 28.40 -1.22
C PRO A 163 -5.72 29.84 -1.13
N GLU A 164 -6.13 30.53 -0.07
CA GLU A 164 -5.67 31.89 0.25
C GLU A 164 -5.17 31.99 1.70
N GLY A 165 -4.43 33.05 1.99
CA GLY A 165 -3.92 33.35 3.35
C GLY A 165 -3.17 32.17 3.98
N VAL A 166 -3.51 31.86 5.22
CA VAL A 166 -2.83 30.81 6.01
C VAL A 166 -2.95 29.41 5.41
N ILE A 167 -4.01 29.12 4.66
CA ILE A 167 -4.19 27.82 3.99
C ILE A 167 -3.17 27.70 2.86
N LYS A 168 -3.01 28.78 2.07
CA LYS A 168 -2.00 28.83 1.01
C LYS A 168 -0.60 28.74 1.57
N GLU A 169 -0.29 29.50 2.62
CA GLU A 169 1.03 29.47 3.28
C GLU A 169 1.39 28.06 3.76
N TYR A 170 0.41 27.34 4.34
CA TYR A 170 0.62 25.97 4.79
C TYR A 170 0.83 25.00 3.63
N LEU A 171 0.03 25.09 2.55
CA LEU A 171 0.23 24.27 1.36
C LEU A 171 1.56 24.56 0.67
N ASP A 172 1.95 25.84 0.54
CA ASP A 172 3.25 26.22 -0.01
C ASP A 172 4.41 25.63 0.81
N TRP A 173 4.27 25.60 2.14
CA TRP A 173 5.25 24.97 3.03
C TRP A 173 5.28 23.45 2.85
N ILE A 174 4.14 22.75 2.79
CA ILE A 174 4.10 21.29 2.55
C ILE A 174 4.79 20.92 1.23
N LEU A 175 4.66 21.77 0.20
CA LEU A 175 5.25 21.58 -1.12
C LEU A 175 6.70 22.13 -1.23
N SER A 176 7.28 22.60 -0.11
CA SER A 176 8.65 23.08 -0.04
C SER A 176 9.65 21.92 0.08
N SER A 177 10.91 22.16 -0.28
CA SER A 177 11.96 21.14 -0.15
C SER A 177 12.16 20.68 1.30
N GLU A 178 11.99 21.57 2.27
CA GLU A 178 12.09 21.26 3.70
C GLU A 178 11.02 20.24 4.12
N ALA A 179 9.75 20.49 3.78
CA ALA A 179 8.68 19.56 4.13
C ALA A 179 8.78 18.23 3.37
N GLN A 180 9.25 18.25 2.11
CA GLN A 180 9.46 17.03 1.33
C GLN A 180 10.65 16.18 1.83
N GLU A 181 11.63 16.79 2.50
CA GLU A 181 12.66 16.06 3.24
C GLU A 181 12.03 15.30 4.42
N ILE A 182 11.14 15.93 5.18
CA ILE A 182 10.38 15.27 6.26
C ILE A 182 9.56 14.08 5.72
N VAL A 183 8.91 14.22 4.55
CA VAL A 183 8.19 13.11 3.89
C VAL A 183 9.11 11.91 3.67
N THR A 184 10.35 12.16 3.22
CA THR A 184 11.36 11.13 3.00
C THR A 184 11.82 10.49 4.30
N GLU A 185 12.08 11.30 5.34
CA GLU A 185 12.49 10.82 6.67
C GLU A 185 11.44 9.91 7.33
N LEU A 186 10.16 10.18 7.07
CA LEU A 186 9.04 9.34 7.53
C LEU A 186 8.80 8.11 6.65
N GLY A 187 9.63 7.88 5.63
CA GLY A 187 9.57 6.71 4.74
C GLY A 187 8.46 6.77 3.68
N PHE A 188 7.83 7.94 3.49
CA PHE A 188 6.93 8.20 2.38
C PHE A 188 7.71 8.70 1.15
N VAL A 189 7.01 8.83 0.03
CA VAL A 189 7.64 9.23 -1.23
C VAL A 189 7.40 10.73 -1.47
N PRO A 190 8.46 11.56 -1.51
CA PRO A 190 8.31 12.98 -1.77
C PRO A 190 7.89 13.20 -3.23
N ILE A 191 7.10 14.24 -3.46
CA ILE A 191 6.84 14.72 -4.81
C ILE A 191 8.06 15.49 -5.32
N THR A 192 8.46 15.21 -6.56
CA THR A 192 9.49 15.98 -7.25
C THR A 192 8.83 17.09 -8.06
N LYS A 193 9.25 18.35 -7.85
CA LYS A 193 8.91 19.47 -8.75
C LYS A 193 9.65 19.35 -10.07
#